data_AF-A0A844ZL70-F1
#
_entry.id   AF-A0A844ZL70-F1
#
_cell.length_a   1.000
_cell.length_b   1.000
_cell.length_c   1.000
_cell.angle_alpha   90.00
_cell.angle_beta   90.00
_cell.angle_gamma   90.00
#
_symmetry.space_group_name_H-M   'P 1'
#
loop_
_entity.id
_entity.type
_entity.pdbx_description
1 polymer ?
#
loop_
_entity_poly.entity_id
_entity_poly.type
_entity_poly.pdbx_seq_one_letter_code
_entity_poly.pdbx_strand_id
1 'polypeptide(L)'
;MRLSVRNGFAALMIAIAGVSLAVPAYAQFRQEIRNDPAPCRGSGPAIRINVAGVSNSNGVVRVQLYRGIESDWLESGRWIYRMEAPARQGNMSFCMPVPQAGTYGIAVRHDVNGNGSTDIRTDGGAMSNNPNLNIFNLGKPNYRRTRFDVGNSVITLNLQMRYL
;
A
#
# COMPACT_ATOMS: atom_id res chain seq x y z
N MET A 1 -47.67 58.84 15.43
CA MET A 1 -46.97 58.42 16.66
C MET A 1 -46.83 56.91 16.60
N ARG A 2 -45.79 56.34 15.97
CA ARG A 2 -44.43 56.02 16.49
C ARG A 2 -44.39 55.13 17.75
N LEU A 3 -43.86 53.91 17.54
CA LEU A 3 -43.27 52.89 18.45
C LEU A 3 -44.25 52.11 19.35
N SER A 4 -44.11 50.81 19.61
CA SER A 4 -42.87 50.02 19.82
C SER A 4 -43.04 48.52 19.52
N VAL A 5 -42.00 47.93 18.94
CA VAL A 5 -41.78 46.48 18.76
C VAL A 5 -41.23 45.88 20.07
N ARG A 6 -41.54 44.61 20.37
CA ARG A 6 -40.57 43.66 20.96
C ARG A 6 -41.03 42.21 20.82
N ASN A 7 -40.55 41.57 19.75
CA ASN A 7 -40.45 40.12 19.62
C ASN A 7 -39.42 39.60 20.63
N GLY A 8 -39.77 38.55 21.38
CA GLY A 8 -38.86 37.81 22.24
C GLY A 8 -38.78 36.35 21.79
N PHE A 9 -38.13 36.08 20.67
CA PHE A 9 -37.71 34.72 20.33
C PHE A 9 -36.37 34.47 21.03
N ALA A 10 -36.39 33.65 22.09
CA ALA A 10 -35.20 33.14 22.73
C ALA A 10 -34.53 32.13 21.78
N ALA A 11 -33.45 32.55 21.12
CA ALA A 11 -32.61 31.66 20.32
C ALA A 11 -31.72 30.84 21.25
N LEU A 12 -32.03 29.54 21.40
CA LEU A 12 -31.18 28.58 22.08
C LEU A 12 -30.01 28.22 21.14
N MET A 13 -28.87 28.88 21.33
CA MET A 13 -27.62 28.56 20.64
C MET A 13 -27.05 27.25 21.19
N ILE A 14 -27.29 26.13 20.49
CA ILE A 14 -26.56 24.88 20.72
C ILE A 14 -25.16 25.05 20.12
N ALA A 15 -24.18 25.34 20.97
CA ALA A 15 -22.78 25.26 20.61
C ALA A 15 -22.41 23.79 20.36
N ILE A 16 -22.36 23.37 19.11
CA ILE A 16 -21.78 22.07 18.72
C ILE A 16 -20.28 22.19 18.90
N ALA A 17 -19.78 21.77 20.05
CA ALA A 17 -18.36 21.57 20.27
C ALA A 17 -17.86 20.50 19.28
N GLY A 18 -17.05 20.90 18.31
CA GLY A 18 -16.43 20.02 17.34
C GLY A 18 -15.51 19.02 18.04
N VAL A 19 -15.96 17.77 18.17
CA VAL A 19 -15.11 16.65 18.57
C VAL A 19 -14.27 16.28 17.35
N SER A 20 -13.09 16.86 17.22
CA SER A 20 -12.06 16.35 16.32
C SER A 20 -11.57 15.01 16.87
N LEU A 21 -12.14 13.91 16.40
CA LEU A 21 -11.62 12.57 16.65
C LEU A 21 -10.28 12.45 15.92
N ALA A 22 -9.17 12.70 16.62
CA ALA A 22 -7.85 12.33 16.16
C ALA A 22 -7.81 10.81 16.02
N VAL A 23 -8.01 10.31 14.80
CA VAL A 23 -7.88 8.87 14.53
C VAL A 23 -6.41 8.52 14.81
N PRO A 24 -6.13 7.58 15.74
CA PRO A 24 -4.76 7.25 16.07
C PRO A 24 -4.06 6.66 14.84
N ALA A 25 -2.84 7.12 14.55
CA ALA A 25 -2.01 6.67 13.43
C ALA A 25 -1.69 5.15 13.43
N TYR A 26 -2.13 4.41 14.45
CA TYR A 26 -2.04 2.96 14.57
C TYR A 26 -3.11 2.20 13.76
N ALA A 27 -4.12 2.87 13.20
CA ALA A 27 -5.25 2.24 12.50
C ALA A 27 -5.06 2.01 10.98
N GLN A 28 -3.87 2.22 10.42
CA GLN A 28 -3.65 2.24 8.96
C GLN A 28 -3.02 0.96 8.38
N PHE A 29 -2.88 -0.11 9.17
CA PHE A 29 -2.39 -1.40 8.68
C PHE A 29 -3.53 -2.31 8.26
N ARG A 30 -3.19 -3.33 7.47
CA ARG A 30 -4.09 -4.38 7.00
C ARG A 30 -5.25 -3.88 6.12
N GLN A 31 -5.05 -2.80 5.36
CA GLN A 31 -6.09 -2.25 4.48
C GLN A 31 -6.03 -2.90 3.09
N GLU A 32 -6.97 -3.80 2.80
CA GLU A 32 -7.11 -4.38 1.46
C GLU A 32 -7.76 -3.37 0.51
N ILE A 33 -7.16 -3.18 -0.65
CA ILE A 33 -7.62 -2.26 -1.68
C ILE A 33 -7.75 -3.00 -3.02
N ARG A 34 -8.66 -2.53 -3.86
CA ARG A 34 -8.84 -3.07 -5.21
C ARG A 34 -7.65 -2.65 -6.09
N ASN A 35 -7.31 -3.50 -7.05
CA ASN A 35 -6.38 -3.14 -8.12
C ASN A 35 -7.05 -2.13 -9.07
N ASP A 36 -6.81 -0.84 -8.84
CA ASP A 36 -7.35 0.28 -9.62
C ASP A 36 -6.21 1.14 -10.17
N PRO A 37 -6.11 1.37 -11.50
CA PRO A 37 -5.09 2.23 -12.08
C PRO A 37 -5.30 3.73 -11.85
N ALA A 38 -6.47 4.18 -11.37
CA ALA A 38 -6.82 5.60 -11.27
C ALA A 38 -5.84 6.45 -10.44
N PRO A 39 -5.33 6.02 -9.27
CA PRO A 39 -4.43 6.85 -8.46
C PRO A 39 -3.14 7.25 -9.21
N CYS A 40 -2.66 6.39 -10.11
CA CYS A 40 -1.44 6.64 -10.89
C CYS A 40 -1.67 7.50 -12.14
N ARG A 41 -2.88 8.03 -12.31
CA ARG A 41 -3.23 9.07 -13.31
C ARG A 41 -3.49 10.44 -12.66
N GLY A 42 -3.58 10.49 -11.33
CA GLY A 42 -3.80 11.72 -10.57
C GLY A 42 -2.50 12.41 -10.16
N SER A 43 -2.64 13.40 -9.28
CA SER A 43 -1.54 14.20 -8.73
C SER A 43 -1.17 13.83 -7.28
N GLY A 44 -1.76 12.76 -6.74
CA GLY A 44 -1.47 12.30 -5.38
C GLY A 44 -0.23 11.39 -5.30
N PRO A 45 0.29 11.14 -4.09
CA PRO A 45 1.37 10.18 -3.87
C PRO A 45 0.91 8.77 -4.24
N ALA A 46 1.51 8.19 -5.28
CA ALA A 46 1.23 6.83 -5.73
C ALA A 46 2.46 6.21 -6.40
N ILE A 47 2.44 4.89 -6.55
CA ILE A 47 3.52 4.12 -7.13
C ILE A 47 2.95 3.29 -8.27
N ARG A 48 3.39 3.57 -9.50
CA ARG A 48 3.18 2.67 -10.64
C ARG A 48 4.20 1.55 -10.55
N ILE A 49 3.73 0.31 -10.40
CA ILE A 49 4.58 -0.85 -10.19
C ILE A 49 4.49 -1.72 -11.44
N ASN A 50 5.60 -1.89 -12.14
CA ASN A 50 5.72 -2.84 -13.24
C ASN A 50 6.47 -4.07 -12.72
N VAL A 51 5.83 -5.22 -12.76
CA VAL A 51 6.38 -6.52 -12.34
C VAL A 51 6.70 -7.31 -13.58
N ALA A 52 7.96 -7.70 -13.74
CA ALA A 52 8.42 -8.54 -14.85
C ALA A 52 8.74 -9.96 -14.38
N GLY A 53 8.57 -10.92 -15.29
CA GLY A 53 9.01 -12.30 -15.10
C GLY A 53 8.09 -13.18 -14.25
N VAL A 54 6.79 -12.90 -14.20
CA VAL A 54 5.81 -13.82 -13.59
C VAL A 54 5.84 -15.15 -14.36
N SER A 55 6.13 -16.26 -13.67
CA SER A 55 6.52 -17.52 -14.32
C SER A 55 5.38 -18.25 -15.03
N ASN A 56 4.16 -18.15 -14.51
CA ASN A 56 2.95 -18.76 -15.06
C ASN A 56 1.70 -17.97 -14.62
N SER A 57 0.52 -18.35 -15.11
CA SER A 57 -0.76 -17.67 -14.81
C SER A 57 -1.58 -18.36 -13.70
N ASN A 58 -0.98 -19.25 -12.92
CA ASN A 58 -1.67 -19.93 -11.82
C ASN A 58 -1.66 -19.06 -10.57
N GLY A 59 -2.74 -19.13 -9.79
CA GLY A 59 -2.83 -18.44 -8.50
C GLY A 59 -2.91 -16.91 -8.65
N VAL A 60 -2.27 -16.19 -7.72
CA VAL A 60 -2.43 -14.74 -7.56
C VAL A 60 -1.09 -14.02 -7.40
N VAL A 61 -1.05 -12.78 -7.90
CA VAL A 61 0.03 -11.84 -7.57
C VAL A 61 -0.49 -10.85 -6.54
N ARG A 62 0.17 -10.85 -5.39
CA ARG A 62 -0.09 -9.97 -4.24
C ARG A 62 0.95 -8.87 -4.21
N VAL A 63 0.51 -7.62 -4.03
CA VAL A 63 1.38 -6.45 -3.85
C VAL A 63 1.07 -5.81 -2.50
N GLN A 64 2.10 -5.54 -1.72
CA GLN A 64 1.98 -4.97 -0.38
C GLN A 64 2.89 -3.76 -0.19
N LEU A 65 2.33 -2.72 0.44
CA LEU A 65 3.05 -1.52 0.86
C LEU A 65 3.40 -1.61 2.35
N TYR A 66 4.64 -1.33 2.71
CA TYR A 66 5.13 -1.27 4.08
C TYR A 66 5.78 0.08 4.36
N ARG A 67 5.80 0.52 5.61
CA ARG A 67 6.71 1.60 6.03
C ARG A 67 8.15 1.12 5.86
N GLY A 68 9.05 2.01 5.44
CA GLY A 68 10.47 1.73 5.22
C GLY A 68 11.29 1.65 6.51
N ILE A 69 10.78 0.97 7.54
CA ILE A 69 11.43 0.77 8.84
C ILE A 69 11.50 -0.72 9.19
N GLU A 70 12.45 -1.09 10.03
CA GLU A 70 12.74 -2.48 10.39
C GLU A 70 11.56 -3.22 11.03
N SER A 71 10.86 -2.56 11.97
CA SER A 71 9.78 -3.15 12.76
C SER A 71 8.52 -3.48 11.97
N ASP A 72 8.40 -2.99 10.73
CA ASP A 72 7.26 -3.23 9.88
C ASP A 72 7.59 -4.09 8.66
N TRP A 73 8.81 -3.99 8.16
CA TRP A 73 9.20 -4.60 6.90
C TRP A 73 8.93 -6.11 6.90
N LEU A 74 8.01 -6.57 6.03
CA LEU A 74 7.59 -7.98 5.93
C LEU A 74 7.15 -8.61 7.26
N GLU A 75 6.77 -7.79 8.23
CA GLU A 75 6.23 -8.25 9.50
C GLU A 75 4.72 -8.53 9.36
N SER A 76 4.25 -9.59 10.02
CA SER A 76 2.89 -10.07 9.80
C SER A 76 1.86 -9.02 10.19
N GLY A 77 1.04 -8.61 9.22
CA GLY A 77 0.02 -7.58 9.42
C GLY A 77 0.53 -6.17 9.63
N ARG A 78 1.80 -5.90 9.31
CA ARG A 78 2.41 -4.56 9.31
C ARG A 78 2.47 -3.92 7.92
N TRP A 79 1.78 -4.52 6.94
CA TRP A 79 1.52 -3.89 5.65
C TRP A 79 0.41 -2.85 5.79
N ILE A 80 0.56 -1.71 5.13
CA ILE A 80 -0.41 -0.62 5.08
C ILE A 80 -1.54 -1.03 4.12
N TYR A 81 -1.17 -1.16 2.85
CA TYR A 81 -2.07 -1.55 1.76
C TYR A 81 -1.69 -2.90 1.18
N ARG A 82 -2.70 -3.67 0.78
CA ARG A 82 -2.57 -4.90 -0.01
C ARG A 82 -3.54 -4.87 -1.16
N MET A 83 -3.09 -5.29 -2.33
CA MET A 83 -3.96 -5.64 -3.44
C MET A 83 -3.54 -6.97 -4.03
N GLU A 84 -4.48 -7.66 -4.65
CA GLU A 84 -4.25 -8.91 -5.36
C GLU A 84 -4.88 -8.86 -6.75
N ALA A 85 -4.28 -9.58 -7.69
CA ALA A 85 -4.85 -9.84 -9.01
C ALA A 85 -4.52 -11.27 -9.44
N PRO A 86 -5.38 -11.92 -10.26
CA PRO A 86 -5.03 -13.19 -10.89
C PRO A 86 -3.70 -13.08 -11.62
N ALA A 87 -2.83 -14.09 -11.43
CA ALA A 87 -1.53 -14.09 -12.07
C ALA A 87 -1.66 -14.13 -13.59
N ARG A 88 -0.77 -13.41 -14.27
CA ARG A 88 -0.60 -13.47 -15.72
C ARG A 88 0.87 -13.65 -16.01
N GLN A 89 1.20 -14.71 -16.73
CA GLN A 89 2.57 -14.98 -17.15
C GLN A 89 3.18 -13.78 -17.87
N GLY A 90 4.47 -13.52 -17.62
CA GLY A 90 5.21 -12.42 -18.20
C GLY A 90 5.16 -11.17 -17.34
N ASN A 91 4.57 -10.09 -17.86
CA ASN A 91 4.61 -8.77 -17.23
C ASN A 91 3.23 -8.35 -16.72
N MET A 92 3.20 -7.76 -15.54
CA MET A 92 2.00 -7.20 -14.92
C MET A 92 2.27 -5.79 -14.41
N SER A 93 1.24 -4.94 -14.40
CA SER A 93 1.34 -3.59 -13.85
C SER A 93 0.26 -3.35 -12.81
N PHE A 94 0.62 -2.60 -11.77
CA PHE A 94 -0.24 -2.24 -10.64
C PHE A 94 -0.10 -0.75 -10.34
N CYS A 95 -1.08 -0.21 -9.62
CA CYS A 95 -0.99 1.11 -9.04
C CYS A 95 -1.22 1.04 -7.53
N MET A 96 -0.23 1.45 -6.75
CA MET A 96 -0.29 1.48 -5.30
C MET A 96 -0.43 2.93 -4.81
N PRO A 97 -1.59 3.36 -4.28
CA PRO A 97 -1.68 4.64 -3.58
C PRO A 97 -0.80 4.62 -2.33
N VAL A 98 -0.32 5.80 -1.93
CA VAL A 98 0.49 5.97 -0.73
C VAL A 98 -0.21 6.98 0.19
N PRO A 99 -0.30 6.76 1.52
CA PRO A 99 -1.08 7.65 2.38
C PRO A 99 -0.55 9.09 2.42
N GLN A 100 0.77 9.25 2.34
CA GLN A 100 1.48 10.53 2.40
C GLN A 100 2.90 10.38 1.89
N ALA A 101 3.61 11.50 1.67
CA ALA A 101 5.03 11.46 1.39
C ALA A 101 5.82 10.80 2.54
N GLY A 102 6.85 10.02 2.21
CA GLY A 102 7.65 9.31 3.20
C GLY A 102 8.45 8.15 2.61
N THR A 103 9.07 7.36 3.50
CA THR A 103 9.89 6.21 3.11
C THR A 103 9.10 4.92 3.24
N TYR A 104 9.08 4.12 2.17
CA TYR A 104 8.28 2.91 2.04
C TYR A 104 9.07 1.74 1.45
N GLY A 105 8.50 0.54 1.53
CA GLY A 105 8.95 -0.64 0.81
C GLY A 105 7.78 -1.33 0.10
N ILE A 106 8.04 -1.91 -1.07
CA ILE A 106 7.07 -2.73 -1.81
C ILE A 106 7.55 -4.18 -1.78
N ALA A 107 6.64 -5.09 -1.47
CA ALA A 107 6.81 -6.51 -1.63
C ALA A 107 5.75 -7.06 -2.58
N VAL A 108 6.18 -7.87 -3.53
CA VAL A 108 5.33 -8.60 -4.47
C VAL A 108 5.56 -10.08 -4.27
N ARG A 109 4.48 -10.85 -4.15
CA ARG A 109 4.51 -12.31 -4.08
C ARG A 109 3.65 -12.89 -5.20
N HIS A 110 4.17 -13.89 -5.89
CA HIS A 110 3.40 -14.78 -6.75
C HIS A 110 3.08 -16.04 -5.96
N ASP A 111 1.84 -16.13 -5.47
CA ASP A 111 1.31 -17.27 -4.74
C ASP A 111 0.72 -18.25 -5.76
N VAL A 112 1.52 -19.26 -6.15
CA VAL A 112 1.21 -20.12 -7.30
C VAL A 112 0.03 -21.06 -7.02
N ASN A 113 -0.05 -21.57 -5.79
CA ASN A 113 -1.08 -22.52 -5.37
C ASN A 113 -2.30 -21.85 -4.72
N GLY A 114 -2.22 -20.54 -4.41
CA GLY A 114 -3.32 -19.75 -3.87
C GLY A 114 -3.63 -20.03 -2.40
N ASN A 115 -2.70 -20.62 -1.64
CA ASN A 115 -2.94 -21.01 -0.25
C ASN A 115 -2.74 -19.84 0.75
N GLY A 116 -2.29 -18.68 0.28
CA GLY A 116 -2.04 -17.49 1.10
C GLY A 116 -0.74 -17.48 1.90
N SER A 117 -0.02 -18.61 1.95
CA SER A 117 1.15 -18.90 2.79
C SER A 117 2.44 -18.96 1.97
N THR A 118 3.56 -18.44 2.49
CA THR A 118 4.81 -18.39 1.71
C THR A 118 5.44 -19.77 1.49
N ASP A 119 5.44 -20.23 0.25
CA ASP A 119 6.08 -21.46 -0.22
C ASP A 119 7.32 -21.13 -1.05
N ILE A 120 8.48 -20.98 -0.37
CA ILE A 120 9.71 -20.42 -0.96
C ILE A 120 10.19 -21.16 -2.23
N ARG A 121 9.88 -22.46 -2.37
CA ARG A 121 10.30 -23.30 -3.51
C ARG A 121 9.39 -23.19 -4.73
N THR A 122 8.17 -22.67 -4.56
CA THR A 122 7.17 -22.60 -5.65
C THR A 122 6.79 -21.17 -5.96
N ASP A 123 6.76 -20.32 -4.96
CA ASP A 123 6.37 -18.93 -5.09
C ASP A 123 7.44 -18.07 -5.72
N GLY A 124 6.98 -16.99 -6.33
CA GLY A 124 7.84 -15.91 -6.78
C GLY A 124 7.87 -14.76 -5.77
N GLY A 125 9.00 -14.07 -5.68
CA GLY A 125 9.12 -12.82 -4.93
C GLY A 125 9.76 -11.70 -5.77
N ALA A 126 9.26 -10.48 -5.60
CA ALA A 126 9.92 -9.26 -6.06
C ALA A 126 9.81 -8.18 -4.98
N MET A 127 10.80 -7.29 -4.90
CA MET A 127 10.83 -6.22 -3.89
C MET A 127 11.39 -4.94 -4.49
N SER A 128 10.98 -3.79 -3.94
CA SER A 128 11.56 -2.49 -4.32
C SER A 128 13.08 -2.49 -4.22
N ASN A 129 13.72 -1.77 -5.15
CA ASN A 129 15.16 -1.75 -5.42
C ASN A 129 15.79 -3.08 -5.90
N ASN A 130 15.00 -4.13 -6.14
CA ASN A 130 15.48 -5.43 -6.65
C ASN A 130 16.75 -5.93 -5.95
N PRO A 131 16.76 -6.07 -4.61
CA PRO A 131 17.93 -6.60 -3.92
C PRO A 131 18.27 -7.99 -4.45
N ASN A 132 19.54 -8.38 -4.37
CA ASN A 132 19.91 -9.77 -4.64
C ASN A 132 19.18 -10.70 -3.66
N LEU A 133 18.27 -11.52 -4.20
CA LEU A 133 17.55 -12.56 -3.48
C LEU A 133 18.33 -13.87 -3.63
N ASN A 134 18.62 -14.53 -2.52
CA ASN A 134 19.21 -15.87 -2.50
C ASN A 134 18.42 -16.76 -1.53
N ILE A 135 18.58 -18.08 -1.60
CA ILE A 135 17.84 -19.04 -0.76
C ILE A 135 17.89 -18.71 0.74
N PHE A 136 18.99 -18.09 1.20
CA PHE A 136 19.21 -17.66 2.58
C PHE A 136 18.54 -16.33 2.96
N ASN A 137 18.17 -15.47 2.01
CA ASN A 137 17.52 -14.16 2.21
C ASN A 137 16.17 -14.03 1.50
N LEU A 138 15.64 -15.11 0.94
CA LEU A 138 14.35 -15.15 0.27
C LEU A 138 13.18 -14.74 1.16
N GLY A 139 13.34 -14.88 2.48
CA GLY A 139 12.29 -14.50 3.41
C GLY A 139 12.17 -12.98 3.58
N LYS A 140 13.30 -12.25 3.69
CA LYS A 140 13.30 -10.86 4.18
C LYS A 140 14.66 -10.17 4.03
N PRO A 141 15.01 -9.62 2.85
CA PRO A 141 16.16 -8.72 2.71
C PRO A 141 16.07 -7.55 3.68
N ASN A 142 17.21 -6.99 4.09
CA ASN A 142 17.23 -5.85 5.01
C ASN A 142 16.42 -4.66 4.45
N TYR A 143 15.57 -4.06 5.29
CA TYR A 143 14.68 -2.95 4.91
C TYR A 143 15.44 -1.76 4.30
N ARG A 144 16.70 -1.51 4.71
CA ARG A 144 17.51 -0.42 4.16
C ARG A 144 17.84 -0.63 2.69
N ARG A 145 17.86 -1.88 2.21
CA ARG A 145 18.11 -2.22 0.80
C ARG A 145 16.84 -2.11 -0.03
N THR A 146 15.67 -2.29 0.57
CA THR A 146 14.38 -2.29 -0.14
C THR A 146 13.64 -0.98 -0.04
N ARG A 147 13.96 -0.12 0.94
CA ARG A 147 13.26 1.14 1.14
C ARG A 147 13.55 2.16 0.04
N PHE A 148 12.56 2.98 -0.28
CA PHE A 148 12.64 4.11 -1.21
C PHE A 148 11.75 5.24 -0.71
N ASP A 149 11.99 6.46 -1.20
CA ASP A 149 11.21 7.63 -0.83
C ASP A 149 10.12 7.94 -1.85
N VAL A 150 8.95 8.34 -1.36
CA VAL A 150 7.80 8.78 -2.15
C VAL A 150 7.51 10.22 -1.77
N GLY A 151 7.51 11.12 -2.76
CA GLY A 151 7.06 12.50 -2.59
C GLY A 151 5.56 12.67 -2.89
N ASN A 152 5.12 13.89 -3.18
CA ASN A 152 3.72 14.18 -3.50
C ASN A 152 3.35 13.94 -4.97
N SER A 153 4.02 13.01 -5.64
CA SER A 153 3.78 12.70 -7.06
C SER A 153 3.91 11.21 -7.33
N VAL A 154 3.40 10.79 -8.49
CA VAL A 154 3.48 9.40 -8.92
C VAL A 154 4.92 9.05 -9.29
N ILE A 155 5.48 8.00 -8.68
CA ILE A 155 6.76 7.42 -9.09
C ILE A 155 6.54 6.07 -9.77
N THR A 156 7.54 5.60 -10.53
CA THR A 156 7.50 4.28 -11.17
C THR A 156 8.58 3.37 -10.60
N LEU A 157 8.19 2.14 -10.24
CA LEU A 157 9.10 1.07 -9.87
C LEU A 157 9.02 -0.07 -10.90
N ASN A 158 10.17 -0.55 -11.33
CA ASN A 158 10.29 -1.73 -12.17
C ASN A 158 10.88 -2.86 -11.33
N LEU A 159 10.09 -3.88 -11.05
CA LEU A 159 10.41 -4.98 -10.15
C LEU A 159 10.59 -6.27 -10.94
N GLN A 160 11.62 -7.03 -10.58
CA GLN A 160 11.92 -8.32 -11.21
C GLN A 160 11.51 -9.46 -10.28
N MET A 161 10.57 -10.28 -10.75
CA MET A 161 10.20 -11.50 -10.05
C MET A 161 11.35 -12.51 -10.08
N ARG A 162 11.56 -13.17 -8.95
CA ARG A 162 12.53 -14.24 -8.75
C ARG A 162 11.83 -15.48 -8.20
N TYR A 163 12.22 -16.64 -8.72
CA TYR A 163 11.82 -17.97 -8.27
C TYR A 163 13.11 -18.73 -7.97
N LEU A 164 13.10 -19.60 -6.95
CA LEU A 164 14.29 -20.26 -6.41
C LEU A 164 14.11 -21.76 -6.24
#